data_AF-A0A538B4R2-F1
#
_entry.id   AF-A0A538B4R2-F1
#
_cell.length_a   1.000
_cell.length_b   1.000
_cell.length_c   1.000
_cell.angle_alpha   90.00
_cell.angle_beta   90.00
_cell.angle_gamma   90.00
#
_symmetry.space_group_name_H-M   'P 1'
#
loop_
_entity.id
_entity.type
_entity.pdbx_description
1 polymer ?
#
loop_
_entity_poly.entity_id
_entity_poly.type
_entity_poly.pdbx_seq_one_letter_code
_entity_poly.pdbx_strand_id
1 'polypeptide(L)'
;MSIITAGVRQSAPRAHVATRQRSPVWALARAEGGRLVRHPIVVGSIPFCVVTFVLVTWSQAPILSRDDILTGLALLPLAAAVLLAAHLGATRSHRHGTEDLYQGTVTTAGQRTAGHLISILWAAALAMILVVAAMAYLATLRPVGRPDPMELVSGPMVTLLAGAVGVALARWWRAALAGPVAVVALAGLEIFLVWQTSAGRPENDPNPIRWLAPWVPIAVSGDPPRELVVRPSAWHLAFIASLAILAGGIALLRERVRVRAVVTTAAALAVVIVAGSVQVHAPTAAQRSAQADILVHPQRYQTCQTRGGVRYCAYRAYAGWIDRWAAAVTPVLARVPAERRPGDVAVVQTLSVYGSDVGEAELEGSSAASQFGYNPTTDNLGAAISPANRWGRGKDEGLDELAIDPSPPGCPPHPGRSPKDPGGHRPIR
;
A
#
# COMPACT_ATOMS: atom_id res chain seq x y z
N MET A 1 13.25 88.83 33.27
CA MET A 1 12.71 88.53 31.93
C MET A 1 13.00 87.07 31.65
N SER A 2 12.07 86.17 32.00
CA SER A 2 12.23 84.72 31.83
C SER A 2 11.28 84.24 30.75
N ILE A 3 11.83 83.73 29.66
CA ILE A 3 11.09 83.18 28.53
C ILE A 3 10.80 81.71 28.84
N ILE A 4 9.53 81.37 29.02
CA ILE A 4 9.03 80.00 29.20
C ILE A 4 8.82 79.41 27.81
N THR A 5 9.67 78.48 27.41
CA THR A 5 9.53 77.72 26.16
C THR A 5 8.56 76.56 26.37
N ALA A 6 7.33 76.68 25.87
CA ALA A 6 6.33 75.62 25.87
C ALA A 6 6.71 74.54 24.84
N GLY A 7 7.13 73.37 25.33
CA GLY A 7 7.39 72.19 24.49
C GLY A 7 6.09 71.54 24.03
N VAL A 8 5.80 71.63 22.73
CA VAL A 8 4.70 70.90 22.09
C VAL A 8 5.07 69.41 22.02
N ARG A 9 4.41 68.58 22.85
CA ARG A 9 4.42 67.12 22.68
C ARG A 9 3.60 66.78 21.43
N GLN A 10 4.27 66.46 20.33
CA GLN A 10 3.65 65.80 19.19
C GLN A 10 3.31 64.36 19.57
N SER A 11 2.02 64.11 19.80
CA SER A 11 1.45 62.78 19.92
C SER A 11 1.53 62.09 18.56
N ALA A 12 2.49 61.17 18.38
CA ALA A 12 2.55 60.33 17.19
C ALA A 12 1.24 59.50 17.09
N PRO A 13 0.57 59.46 15.93
CA PRO A 13 -0.60 58.63 15.75
C PRO A 13 -0.20 57.15 15.85
N ARG A 14 -0.59 56.49 16.93
CA ARG A 14 -0.57 55.03 17.06
C ARG A 14 -1.64 54.44 16.14
N ALA A 15 -1.35 54.41 14.84
CA ALA A 15 -2.08 53.56 13.92
C ALA A 15 -1.69 52.10 14.22
N HIS A 16 -2.36 51.50 15.20
CA HIS A 16 -2.40 50.05 15.37
C HIS A 16 -3.15 49.45 14.19
N VAL A 17 -2.48 49.35 13.05
CA VAL A 17 -2.88 48.41 12.01
C VAL A 17 -2.58 47.03 12.57
N ALA A 18 -3.56 46.47 13.28
CA ALA A 18 -3.60 45.06 13.66
C ALA A 18 -3.81 44.22 12.39
N THR A 19 -2.85 44.26 11.46
CA THR A 19 -2.75 43.25 10.41
C THR A 19 -2.63 41.92 11.13
N ARG A 20 -3.62 41.06 10.92
CA ARG A 20 -3.70 39.67 11.36
C ARG A 20 -2.40 38.97 10.95
N GLN A 21 -1.36 39.03 11.80
CA GLN A 21 -0.04 38.50 11.49
C GLN A 21 -0.18 36.99 11.39
N ARG A 22 -0.31 36.49 10.14
CA ARG A 22 -0.24 35.06 9.87
C ARG A 22 1.08 34.57 10.43
N SER A 23 1.04 33.48 11.22
CA SER A 23 2.23 32.93 11.85
C SER A 23 3.36 32.78 10.81
N PRO A 24 4.57 33.28 11.09
CA PRO A 24 5.68 33.21 10.14
C PRO A 24 6.02 31.75 9.76
N VAL A 25 5.69 30.78 10.63
CA VAL A 25 5.80 29.35 10.37
C VAL A 25 4.89 28.90 9.21
N TRP A 26 3.64 29.37 9.18
CA TRP A 26 2.69 29.00 8.12
C TRP A 26 3.06 29.63 6.77
N ALA A 27 3.55 30.88 6.79
CA ALA A 27 4.06 31.52 5.59
C ALA A 27 5.25 30.75 5.00
N LEU A 28 6.19 30.34 5.85
CA LEU A 28 7.32 29.50 5.46
C LEU A 28 6.85 28.14 4.95
N ALA A 29 5.94 27.48 5.65
CA ALA A 29 5.42 26.17 5.26
C ALA A 29 4.72 26.18 3.89
N ARG A 30 3.98 27.24 3.57
CA ARG A 30 3.36 27.43 2.25
C ARG A 30 4.42 27.64 1.16
N ALA A 31 5.41 28.48 1.43
CA ALA A 31 6.48 28.78 0.48
C ALA A 31 7.35 27.55 0.19
N GLU A 32 7.83 26.88 1.23
CA GLU A 32 8.63 25.66 1.09
C GLU A 32 7.80 24.48 0.59
N GLY A 33 6.51 24.38 0.95
CA GLY A 33 5.61 23.35 0.43
C GLY A 33 5.40 23.49 -1.07
N GLY A 34 5.19 24.73 -1.54
CA GLY A 34 5.12 25.04 -2.96
C GLY A 34 6.44 24.80 -3.71
N ARG A 35 7.60 24.93 -3.06
CA ARG A 35 8.90 24.57 -3.64
C ARG A 35 9.12 23.05 -3.65
N LEU A 36 8.66 22.35 -2.62
CA LEU A 36 8.77 20.90 -2.46
C LEU A 36 8.04 20.18 -3.59
N VAL A 37 6.76 20.50 -3.83
CA VAL A 37 5.97 19.84 -4.88
C VAL A 37 6.41 20.19 -6.31
N ARG A 38 7.15 21.30 -6.48
CA ARG A 38 7.75 21.71 -7.76
C ARG A 38 9.20 21.28 -7.90
N HIS A 39 9.76 20.61 -6.88
CA HIS A 39 11.15 20.18 -6.91
C HIS A 39 11.32 19.15 -8.03
N PRO A 40 12.36 19.23 -8.88
CA PRO A 40 12.50 18.37 -10.05
C PRO A 40 12.52 16.88 -9.71
N ILE A 41 13.10 16.49 -8.55
CA ILE A 41 13.06 15.10 -8.07
C ILE A 41 11.62 14.64 -7.75
N VAL A 42 10.80 15.50 -7.14
CA VAL A 42 9.40 15.18 -6.79
C VAL A 42 8.55 15.08 -8.05
N VAL A 43 8.66 16.06 -8.95
CA VAL A 43 7.96 16.04 -10.25
C VAL A 43 8.40 14.81 -11.07
N GLY A 44 9.70 14.55 -11.11
CA GLY A 44 10.27 13.39 -11.80
C GLY A 44 9.80 12.05 -11.25
N SER A 45 9.43 11.97 -9.96
CA SER A 45 8.91 10.73 -9.34
C SER A 45 7.49 10.36 -9.75
N ILE A 46 6.67 11.32 -10.21
CA ILE A 46 5.27 11.09 -10.61
C ILE A 46 5.16 10.02 -11.72
N PRO A 47 5.88 10.12 -12.85
CA PRO A 47 5.82 9.06 -13.87
C PRO A 47 6.30 7.71 -13.34
N PHE A 48 7.28 7.65 -12.42
CA PHE A 48 7.65 6.38 -11.78
C PHE A 48 6.51 5.79 -10.97
N CYS A 49 5.77 6.62 -10.21
CA CYS A 49 4.60 6.16 -9.47
C CYS A 49 3.52 5.58 -10.41
N VAL A 50 3.24 6.29 -11.52
CA VAL A 50 2.28 5.83 -12.53
C VAL A 50 2.74 4.52 -13.18
N VAL A 51 4.02 4.43 -13.57
CA VAL A 51 4.59 3.21 -14.16
C VAL A 51 4.52 2.05 -13.19
N THR A 52 4.93 2.24 -11.93
CA THR A 52 4.83 1.19 -10.89
C THR A 52 3.38 0.74 -10.73
N PHE A 53 2.43 1.67 -10.62
CA PHE A 53 1.01 1.35 -10.52
C PHE A 53 0.49 0.54 -11.72
N VAL A 54 0.84 0.95 -12.95
CA VAL A 54 0.44 0.23 -14.16
C VAL A 54 1.06 -1.16 -14.18
N LEU A 55 2.36 -1.30 -13.91
CA LEU A 55 3.07 -2.58 -13.92
C LEU A 55 2.45 -3.60 -12.95
N VAL A 56 1.97 -3.16 -11.78
CA VAL A 56 1.38 -4.06 -10.78
C VAL A 56 -0.11 -4.33 -10.99
N THR A 57 -0.80 -3.60 -11.88
CA THR A 57 -2.25 -3.74 -12.10
C THR A 57 -2.66 -4.09 -13.53
N TRP A 58 -1.76 -3.99 -14.51
CA TRP A 58 -2.10 -4.04 -15.94
C TRP A 58 -2.78 -5.34 -16.42
N SER A 59 -2.34 -6.50 -15.94
CA SER A 59 -2.81 -7.81 -16.42
C SER A 59 -4.01 -8.35 -15.64
N GLN A 60 -4.38 -7.72 -14.53
CA GLN A 60 -5.35 -8.23 -13.59
C GLN A 60 -6.64 -7.41 -13.62
N ALA A 61 -7.77 -8.08 -13.49
CA ALA A 61 -9.05 -7.44 -13.19
C ALA A 61 -8.93 -6.77 -11.81
N PRO A 62 -9.51 -5.56 -11.65
CA PRO A 62 -9.37 -4.86 -10.39
C PRO A 62 -10.15 -5.51 -9.25
N ILE A 63 -9.50 -5.60 -8.10
CA ILE A 63 -10.06 -6.02 -6.81
C ILE A 63 -9.71 -4.90 -5.84
N LEU A 64 -10.70 -4.08 -5.46
CA LEU A 64 -10.42 -2.82 -4.76
C LEU A 64 -9.73 -3.01 -3.40
N SER A 65 -9.91 -4.17 -2.76
CA SER A 65 -9.28 -4.55 -1.48
C SER A 65 -7.85 -5.08 -1.61
N ARG A 66 -7.40 -5.38 -2.83
CA ARG A 66 -6.00 -5.69 -3.15
C ARG A 66 -5.32 -4.44 -3.68
N ASP A 67 -5.99 -3.76 -4.60
CA ASP A 67 -5.41 -2.67 -5.36
C ASP A 67 -5.25 -1.40 -4.50
N ASP A 68 -6.02 -1.22 -3.43
CA ASP A 68 -5.81 -0.18 -2.42
C ASP A 68 -4.41 -0.25 -1.79
N ILE A 69 -3.92 -1.44 -1.47
CA ILE A 69 -2.58 -1.67 -0.91
C ILE A 69 -1.49 -1.42 -1.96
N LEU A 70 -1.75 -1.80 -3.22
CA LEU A 70 -0.84 -1.56 -4.33
C LEU A 70 -0.70 -0.06 -4.66
N THR A 71 -1.69 0.78 -4.32
CA THR A 71 -1.50 2.24 -4.40
C THR A 71 -0.40 2.73 -3.45
N GLY A 72 -0.24 2.09 -2.28
CA GLY A 72 0.86 2.38 -1.36
C GLY A 72 2.23 2.06 -1.95
N LEU A 73 2.36 0.88 -2.60
CA LEU A 73 3.58 0.47 -3.30
C LEU A 73 3.96 1.47 -4.39
N ALA A 74 2.97 1.87 -5.18
CA ALA A 74 3.17 2.83 -6.26
C ALA A 74 3.65 4.20 -5.78
N LEU A 75 3.45 4.55 -4.50
CA LEU A 75 3.89 5.82 -3.92
C LEU A 75 5.30 5.78 -3.30
N LEU A 76 5.95 4.62 -3.19
CA LEU A 76 7.32 4.53 -2.64
C LEU A 76 8.34 5.41 -3.40
N PRO A 77 8.31 5.53 -4.75
CA PRO A 77 9.18 6.47 -5.47
C PRO A 77 8.96 7.94 -5.05
N LEU A 78 7.71 8.35 -4.83
CA LEU A 78 7.37 9.68 -4.35
C LEU A 78 7.86 9.88 -2.90
N ALA A 79 7.69 8.90 -2.03
CA ALA A 79 8.20 8.95 -0.65
C ALA A 79 9.72 9.17 -0.62
N ALA A 80 10.49 8.43 -1.43
CA ALA A 80 11.93 8.61 -1.58
C ALA A 80 12.29 10.01 -2.10
N ALA A 81 11.58 10.50 -3.12
CA ALA A 81 11.78 11.85 -3.67
C ALA A 81 11.50 12.95 -2.65
N VAL A 82 10.45 12.80 -1.85
CA VAL A 82 10.05 13.75 -0.80
C VAL A 82 11.07 13.76 0.34
N LEU A 83 11.61 12.60 0.74
CA LEU A 83 12.70 12.53 1.71
C LEU A 83 13.91 13.33 1.22
N LEU A 84 14.36 13.09 -0.02
CA LEU A 84 15.50 13.78 -0.62
C LEU A 84 15.26 15.29 -0.71
N ALA A 85 14.11 15.70 -1.25
CA ALA A 85 13.79 17.12 -1.43
C ALA A 85 13.60 17.85 -0.10
N ALA A 86 12.99 17.22 0.90
CA ALA A 86 12.85 17.77 2.25
C ALA A 86 14.21 17.90 2.94
N HIS A 87 15.08 16.88 2.84
CA HIS A 87 16.45 16.93 3.35
C HIS A 87 17.25 18.06 2.68
N LEU A 88 17.17 18.17 1.34
CA LEU A 88 17.85 19.21 0.58
C LEU A 88 17.31 20.62 0.89
N GLY A 89 15.99 20.75 1.07
CA GLY A 89 15.36 22.00 1.47
C GLY A 89 15.83 22.45 2.84
N ALA A 90 15.79 21.54 3.83
CA ALA A 90 16.19 21.85 5.20
C ALA A 90 17.70 22.13 5.33
N THR A 91 18.57 21.45 4.59
CA THR A 91 20.03 21.73 4.61
C THR A 91 20.46 22.88 3.68
N ARG A 92 19.53 23.55 2.99
CA ARG A 92 19.84 24.60 2.00
C ARG A 92 20.68 25.73 2.58
N SER A 93 20.31 26.28 3.74
CA SER A 93 21.02 27.42 4.34
C SER A 93 22.48 27.08 4.65
N HIS A 94 22.70 25.89 5.22
CA HIS A 94 24.01 25.35 5.53
C HIS A 94 24.86 25.11 4.28
N ARG A 95 24.32 24.45 3.25
CA ARG A 95 25.07 24.17 2.00
C ARG A 95 25.52 25.44 1.28
N HIS A 96 24.79 26.54 1.42
CA HIS A 96 25.14 27.81 0.80
C HIS A 96 25.87 28.78 1.74
N GLY A 97 26.23 28.36 2.97
CA GLY A 97 26.91 29.23 3.93
C GLY A 97 26.10 30.48 4.33
N THR A 98 24.76 30.39 4.26
CA THR A 98 23.87 31.54 4.48
C THR A 98 23.27 31.58 5.88
N GLU A 99 23.70 30.70 6.81
CA GLU A 99 23.10 30.59 8.13
C GLU A 99 23.20 31.90 8.93
N ASP A 100 24.29 32.65 8.78
CA ASP A 100 24.48 33.95 9.45
C ASP A 100 23.47 35.00 8.98
N LEU A 101 23.10 34.98 7.70
CA LEU A 101 22.03 35.83 7.16
C LEU A 101 20.67 35.49 7.78
N TYR A 102 20.43 34.22 8.10
CA TYR A 102 19.20 33.78 8.76
C TYR A 102 19.15 34.16 10.26
N GLN A 103 20.28 34.46 10.90
CA GLN A 103 20.31 34.92 12.29
C GLN A 103 19.69 36.32 12.44
N GLY A 104 19.76 37.15 11.40
CA GLY A 104 19.11 38.46 11.36
C GLY A 104 17.60 38.41 11.05
N THR A 105 17.04 37.23 10.74
CA THR A 105 15.60 37.10 10.41
C THR A 105 14.74 36.91 11.66
N VAL A 106 13.47 37.32 11.57
CA VAL A 106 12.49 37.18 12.66
C VAL A 106 12.20 35.69 13.01
N THR A 107 12.53 34.76 12.11
CA THR A 107 12.28 33.33 12.31
C THR A 107 13.43 32.62 13.00
N THR A 108 13.17 32.07 14.18
CA THR A 108 14.09 31.19 14.90
C THR A 108 14.33 29.86 14.18
N ALA A 109 15.44 29.17 14.47
CA ALA A 109 15.75 27.86 13.89
C ALA A 109 14.62 26.82 14.11
N GLY A 110 14.04 26.78 15.31
CA GLY A 110 12.89 25.92 15.60
C GLY A 110 11.63 26.26 14.78
N GLN A 111 11.38 27.54 14.49
CA GLN A 111 10.29 27.95 13.59
C GLN A 111 10.55 27.53 12.14
N ARG A 112 11.82 27.54 11.70
CA ARG A 112 12.20 27.05 10.36
C ARG A 112 11.99 25.54 10.24
N THR A 113 12.43 24.77 11.22
CA THR A 113 12.19 23.31 11.28
C THR A 113 10.70 22.99 11.31
N ALA A 114 9.91 23.69 12.12
CA ALA A 114 8.46 23.53 12.13
C ALA A 114 7.83 23.88 10.76
N GLY A 115 8.32 24.92 10.08
CA GLY A 115 7.86 25.28 8.73
C GLY A 115 8.14 24.18 7.71
N HIS A 116 9.32 23.56 7.74
CA HIS A 116 9.63 22.41 6.89
C HIS A 116 8.76 21.19 7.21
N LEU A 117 8.52 20.89 8.49
CA LEU A 117 7.63 19.77 8.89
C LEU A 117 6.17 20.00 8.51
N ILE A 118 5.69 21.25 8.44
CA ILE A 118 4.34 21.53 7.92
C ILE A 118 4.34 21.53 6.39
N SER A 119 5.45 21.90 5.74
CA SER A 119 5.53 21.93 4.27
C SER A 119 5.35 20.57 3.61
N ILE A 120 5.70 19.47 4.29
CA ILE A 120 5.53 18.11 3.76
C ILE A 120 4.05 17.71 3.61
N LEU A 121 3.11 18.42 4.26
CA LEU A 121 1.67 18.23 4.02
C LEU A 121 1.27 18.46 2.55
N TRP A 122 2.02 19.29 1.82
CA TRP A 122 1.80 19.49 0.39
C TRP A 122 2.14 18.23 -0.43
N ALA A 123 3.19 17.52 -0.04
CA ALA A 123 3.56 16.25 -0.67
C ALA A 123 2.55 15.15 -0.36
N ALA A 124 2.02 15.12 0.87
CA ALA A 124 0.93 14.21 1.25
C ALA A 124 -0.36 14.48 0.45
N ALA A 125 -0.70 15.75 0.23
CA ALA A 125 -1.82 16.12 -0.62
C ALA A 125 -1.62 15.67 -2.08
N LEU A 126 -0.40 15.81 -2.62
CA LEU A 126 -0.05 15.27 -3.93
C LEU A 126 -0.20 13.74 -3.97
N ALA A 127 0.31 13.03 -2.96
CA ALA A 127 0.15 11.58 -2.86
C ALA A 127 -1.33 11.16 -2.82
N MET A 128 -2.17 11.87 -2.03
CA MET A 128 -3.62 11.64 -2.00
C MET A 128 -4.27 11.84 -3.37
N ILE A 129 -3.87 12.87 -4.13
CA ILE A 129 -4.39 13.10 -5.49
C ILE A 129 -4.05 11.91 -6.41
N LEU A 130 -2.83 11.37 -6.31
CA LEU A 130 -2.43 10.19 -7.08
C LEU A 130 -3.24 8.94 -6.69
N VAL A 131 -3.49 8.71 -5.40
CA VAL A 131 -4.37 7.61 -4.94
C VAL A 131 -5.78 7.78 -5.49
N VAL A 132 -6.37 8.97 -5.38
CA VAL A 132 -7.71 9.24 -5.91
C VAL A 132 -7.77 9.03 -7.43
N ALA A 133 -6.74 9.47 -8.17
CA ALA A 133 -6.65 9.24 -9.61
C ALA A 133 -6.55 7.74 -9.96
N ALA A 134 -5.73 6.99 -9.22
CA ALA A 134 -5.60 5.54 -9.38
C ALA A 134 -6.94 4.83 -9.11
N MET A 135 -7.63 5.17 -8.02
CA MET A 135 -8.94 4.58 -7.67
C MET A 135 -10.03 4.96 -8.67
N ALA A 136 -10.03 6.21 -9.17
CA ALA A 136 -10.94 6.64 -10.23
C ALA A 136 -10.71 5.83 -11.52
N TYR A 137 -9.44 5.61 -11.91
CA TYR A 137 -9.10 4.75 -13.05
C TYR A 137 -9.61 3.31 -12.84
N LEU A 138 -9.34 2.69 -11.69
CA LEU A 138 -9.82 1.33 -11.40
C LEU A 138 -11.35 1.23 -11.38
N ALA A 139 -12.05 2.27 -10.92
CA ALA A 139 -13.51 2.33 -10.94
C ALA A 139 -14.09 2.24 -12.36
N THR A 140 -13.38 2.74 -13.38
CA THR A 140 -13.81 2.61 -14.78
C THR A 140 -13.72 1.18 -15.31
N LEU A 141 -12.93 0.33 -14.66
CA LEU A 141 -12.62 -1.03 -15.10
C LEU A 141 -13.54 -2.10 -14.50
N ARG A 142 -14.76 -1.72 -14.06
CA ARG A 142 -15.76 -2.60 -13.42
C ARG A 142 -15.16 -3.46 -12.30
N PRO A 143 -14.61 -2.82 -11.26
CA PRO A 143 -13.90 -3.52 -10.20
C PRO A 143 -14.85 -4.34 -9.33
N VAL A 144 -14.30 -5.27 -8.55
CA VAL A 144 -15.03 -5.96 -7.46
C VAL A 144 -14.45 -5.62 -6.09
N GLY A 145 -15.18 -5.94 -5.03
CA GLY A 145 -14.81 -5.63 -3.67
C GLY A 145 -14.99 -4.16 -3.29
N ARG A 146 -14.42 -3.79 -2.14
CA ARG A 146 -14.42 -2.43 -1.61
C ARG A 146 -13.02 -2.10 -1.10
N PRO A 147 -12.53 -0.87 -1.33
CA PRO A 147 -11.25 -0.46 -0.77
C PRO A 147 -11.38 -0.26 0.73
N ASP A 148 -10.31 -0.51 1.46
CA ASP A 148 -10.16 -0.05 2.84
C ASP A 148 -9.68 1.40 2.85
N PRO A 149 -10.46 2.35 3.40
CA PRO A 149 -10.04 3.73 3.53
C PRO A 149 -8.72 3.89 4.29
N MET A 150 -8.43 3.04 5.29
CA MET A 150 -7.18 3.13 6.06
C MET A 150 -5.98 2.81 5.17
N GLU A 151 -6.12 1.84 4.28
CA GLU A 151 -5.07 1.44 3.35
C GLU A 151 -4.82 2.46 2.25
N LEU A 152 -5.89 3.11 1.78
CA LEU A 152 -5.76 4.23 0.84
C LEU A 152 -4.97 5.41 1.43
N VAL A 153 -5.01 5.60 2.76
CA VAL A 153 -4.24 6.66 3.44
C VAL A 153 -2.82 6.22 3.81
N SER A 154 -2.52 4.92 3.87
CA SER A 154 -1.19 4.39 4.22
C SER A 154 -0.08 4.96 3.32
N GLY A 155 -0.22 4.90 2.00
CA GLY A 155 0.80 5.43 1.07
C GLY A 155 1.10 6.93 1.24
N PRO A 156 0.08 7.81 1.28
CA PRO A 156 0.25 9.21 1.64
C PRO A 156 0.91 9.43 3.02
N MET A 157 0.61 8.58 4.00
CA MET A 157 1.24 8.64 5.32
C MET A 157 2.72 8.21 5.28
N VAL A 158 3.09 7.22 4.47
CA VAL A 158 4.49 6.85 4.22
C VAL A 158 5.25 8.02 3.57
N THR A 159 4.61 8.75 2.67
CA THR A 159 5.18 9.97 2.07
C THR A 159 5.44 11.07 3.12
N LEU A 160 4.53 11.24 4.08
CA LEU A 160 4.72 12.14 5.22
C LEU A 160 5.87 11.70 6.13
N LEU A 161 5.91 10.41 6.49
CA LEU A 161 7.01 9.82 7.27
C LEU A 161 8.35 10.09 6.60
N ALA A 162 8.47 9.81 5.30
CA ALA A 162 9.69 10.01 4.53
C ALA A 162 10.14 11.49 4.54
N GLY A 163 9.20 12.43 4.37
CA GLY A 163 9.46 13.86 4.49
C GLY A 163 9.94 14.27 5.89
N ALA A 164 9.30 13.76 6.95
CA ALA A 164 9.68 14.04 8.33
C ALA A 164 11.08 13.48 8.66
N VAL A 165 11.39 12.28 8.19
CA VAL A 165 12.73 11.68 8.29
C VAL A 165 13.76 12.52 7.53
N GLY A 166 13.46 13.01 6.32
CA GLY A 166 14.35 13.91 5.58
C GLY A 166 14.68 15.20 6.34
N VAL A 167 13.67 15.81 6.98
CA VAL A 167 13.87 17.00 7.83
C VAL A 167 14.68 16.65 9.08
N ALA A 168 14.36 15.56 9.77
CA ALA A 168 15.12 15.10 10.95
C ALA A 168 16.58 14.85 10.60
N LEU A 169 16.84 14.12 9.52
CA LEU A 169 18.17 13.84 9.03
C LEU A 169 18.95 15.12 8.72
N ALA A 170 18.31 16.12 8.11
CA ALA A 170 18.92 17.42 7.86
C ALA A 170 19.36 18.16 9.15
N ARG A 171 18.72 17.89 10.29
CA ARG A 171 19.09 18.47 11.59
C ARG A 171 20.27 17.76 12.25
N TRP A 172 20.35 16.45 12.08
CA TRP A 172 21.35 15.60 12.76
C TRP A 172 22.59 15.35 11.90
N TRP A 173 22.44 15.24 10.58
CA TRP A 173 23.51 14.99 9.64
C TRP A 173 23.42 15.97 8.46
N ARG A 174 24.21 17.04 8.52
CA ARG A 174 24.18 18.14 7.53
C ARG A 174 24.93 17.84 6.23
N ALA A 175 25.37 16.60 6.02
CA ALA A 175 26.07 16.21 4.80
C ALA A 175 25.08 16.04 3.65
N ALA A 176 25.42 16.53 2.46
CA ALA A 176 24.56 16.39 1.28
C ALA A 176 24.28 14.92 0.91
N LEU A 177 25.22 14.03 1.22
CA LEU A 177 25.11 12.59 0.98
C LEU A 177 24.18 11.86 1.95
N ALA A 178 23.80 12.48 3.08
CA ALA A 178 22.96 11.85 4.08
C ALA A 178 21.59 11.45 3.49
N GLY A 179 20.97 12.31 2.68
CA GLY A 179 19.70 12.02 2.00
C GLY A 179 19.74 10.73 1.17
N PRO A 180 20.61 10.62 0.14
CA PRO A 180 20.75 9.40 -0.66
C PRO A 180 21.07 8.14 0.16
N VAL A 181 21.97 8.23 1.14
CA VAL A 181 22.31 7.10 2.03
C VAL A 181 21.08 6.66 2.82
N ALA A 182 20.28 7.59 3.33
CA ALA A 182 19.05 7.27 4.04
C ALA A 182 18.00 6.62 3.13
N VAL A 183 17.87 7.05 1.87
CA VAL A 183 16.96 6.38 0.91
C VAL A 183 17.37 4.92 0.71
N VAL A 184 18.67 4.66 0.47
CA VAL A 184 19.17 3.30 0.27
C VAL A 184 18.99 2.45 1.53
N ALA A 185 19.31 3.00 2.70
CA ALA A 185 19.16 2.29 3.97
C ALA A 185 17.69 1.96 4.28
N LEU A 186 16.77 2.91 4.07
CA LEU A 186 15.33 2.69 4.28
C LEU A 186 14.74 1.74 3.25
N ALA A 187 15.15 1.81 1.98
CA ALA A 187 14.73 0.85 0.97
C ALA A 187 15.25 -0.56 1.30
N GLY A 188 16.50 -0.69 1.74
CA GLY A 188 17.05 -1.96 2.20
C GLY A 188 16.32 -2.52 3.43
N LEU A 189 15.97 -1.67 4.39
CA LEU A 189 15.18 -2.05 5.56
C LEU A 189 13.75 -2.48 5.17
N GLU A 190 13.10 -1.71 4.30
CA GLU A 190 11.77 -2.02 3.76
C GLU A 190 11.77 -3.39 3.08
N ILE A 191 12.71 -3.60 2.15
CA ILE A 191 12.89 -4.88 1.46
C ILE A 191 13.17 -5.99 2.49
N PHE A 192 14.09 -5.78 3.42
CA PHE A 192 14.41 -6.76 4.45
C PHE A 192 13.17 -7.17 5.23
N LEU A 193 12.39 -6.21 5.75
CA LEU A 193 11.19 -6.45 6.55
C LEU A 193 10.09 -7.14 5.75
N VAL A 194 9.80 -6.66 4.54
CA VAL A 194 8.78 -7.26 3.66
C VAL A 194 9.14 -8.72 3.37
N TRP A 195 10.41 -9.02 3.10
CA TRP A 195 10.88 -10.38 2.77
C TRP A 195 11.09 -11.31 3.97
N GLN A 196 10.75 -10.92 5.21
CA GLN A 196 10.84 -11.80 6.39
C GLN A 196 9.74 -12.88 6.39
N THR A 197 9.72 -13.77 5.40
CA THR A 197 8.89 -14.99 5.29
C THR A 197 7.39 -14.77 5.03
N SER A 198 6.97 -15.18 3.83
CA SER A 198 5.57 -15.38 3.45
C SER A 198 5.01 -16.62 4.14
N ALA A 199 3.88 -16.46 4.82
CA ALA A 199 3.03 -17.55 5.29
C ALA A 199 2.60 -18.45 4.11
N GLY A 200 2.60 -19.76 4.32
CA GLY A 200 2.07 -20.72 3.35
C GLY A 200 2.71 -22.09 3.36
N ARG A 201 3.75 -22.34 4.18
CA ARG A 201 4.20 -23.69 4.52
C ARG A 201 4.34 -23.86 6.03
N PRO A 202 4.02 -25.04 6.59
CA PRO A 202 4.19 -25.34 8.02
C PRO A 202 5.61 -25.12 8.54
N GLU A 203 6.60 -25.17 7.64
CA GLU A 203 8.03 -25.03 7.90
C GLU A 203 8.51 -23.58 8.01
N ASN A 204 7.67 -22.59 7.68
CA ASN A 204 7.99 -21.17 7.81
C ASN A 204 7.08 -20.55 8.88
N ASP A 205 7.56 -20.46 10.13
CA ASP A 205 6.94 -19.60 11.14
C ASP A 205 6.90 -18.17 10.57
N PRO A 206 5.72 -17.59 10.30
CA PRO A 206 5.63 -16.27 9.70
C PRO A 206 6.26 -15.26 10.66
N ASN A 207 7.40 -14.69 10.28
CA ASN A 207 8.09 -13.74 11.12
C ASN A 207 7.25 -12.45 11.24
N PRO A 208 6.68 -12.18 12.42
CA PRO A 208 5.69 -11.12 12.57
C PRO A 208 6.30 -9.73 12.37
N ILE A 209 7.62 -9.60 12.40
CA ILE A 209 8.31 -8.31 12.21
C ILE A 209 8.08 -7.70 10.83
N ARG A 210 7.63 -8.47 9.82
CA ARG A 210 7.27 -7.91 8.51
C ARG A 210 6.22 -6.79 8.60
N TRP A 211 5.34 -6.89 9.59
CA TRP A 211 4.28 -5.91 9.84
C TRP A 211 4.78 -4.56 10.35
N LEU A 212 6.08 -4.45 10.67
CA LEU A 212 6.73 -3.20 11.04
C LEU A 212 7.29 -2.42 9.84
N ALA A 213 7.22 -2.97 8.62
CA ALA A 213 7.62 -2.22 7.42
C ALA A 213 6.65 -1.05 7.19
N PRO A 214 7.14 0.17 6.86
CA PRO A 214 6.27 1.29 6.48
C PRO A 214 5.23 0.98 5.39
N TRP A 215 5.53 0.08 4.43
CA TRP A 215 4.54 -0.50 3.54
C TRP A 215 4.62 -2.03 3.57
N VAL A 216 3.46 -2.69 3.61
CA VAL A 216 3.36 -4.15 3.73
C VAL A 216 2.37 -4.67 2.70
N PRO A 217 2.78 -5.58 1.79
CA PRO A 217 1.85 -6.26 0.90
C PRO A 217 0.96 -7.24 1.68
N ILE A 218 -0.18 -7.65 1.11
CA ILE A 218 -1.01 -8.72 1.71
C ILE A 218 -0.17 -9.99 1.88
N ALA A 219 0.57 -10.36 0.83
CA ALA A 219 1.55 -11.42 0.85
C ALA A 219 2.68 -11.08 -0.13
N VAL A 220 3.91 -11.51 0.19
CA VAL A 220 5.04 -11.39 -0.75
C VAL A 220 4.98 -12.46 -1.84
N SER A 221 4.37 -13.59 -1.52
CA SER A 221 4.10 -14.68 -2.45
C SER A 221 2.68 -15.19 -2.26
N GLY A 222 2.00 -15.48 -3.37
CA GLY A 222 0.58 -15.73 -3.38
C GLY A 222 -0.23 -14.45 -3.40
N ASP A 223 -1.50 -14.57 -3.80
CA ASP A 223 -2.48 -13.50 -3.63
C ASP A 223 -3.62 -14.09 -2.82
N PRO A 224 -3.48 -14.21 -1.50
CA PRO A 224 -4.62 -14.55 -0.68
C PRO A 224 -5.65 -13.42 -0.78
N PRO A 225 -6.95 -13.73 -0.80
CA PRO A 225 -7.98 -12.72 -0.68
C PRO A 225 -7.91 -12.07 0.70
N ARG A 226 -8.38 -10.82 0.80
CA ARG A 226 -8.30 -10.03 2.04
C ARG A 226 -9.02 -10.70 3.22
N GLU A 227 -10.07 -11.47 2.95
CA GLU A 227 -10.86 -12.19 3.93
C GLU A 227 -10.05 -13.26 4.68
N LEU A 228 -8.98 -13.78 4.07
CA LEU A 228 -8.12 -14.82 4.64
C LEU A 228 -6.85 -14.25 5.29
N VAL A 229 -6.74 -12.93 5.45
CA VAL A 229 -5.62 -12.27 6.12
C VAL A 229 -6.13 -11.30 7.18
N VAL A 230 -5.74 -11.53 8.44
CA VAL A 230 -6.00 -10.65 9.58
C VAL A 230 -5.05 -9.46 9.48
N ARG A 231 -5.51 -8.42 8.79
CA ARG A 231 -4.73 -7.20 8.57
C ARG A 231 -5.27 -6.03 9.42
N PRO A 232 -4.56 -5.58 10.46
CA PRO A 232 -5.00 -4.48 11.32
C PRO A 232 -4.67 -3.11 10.70
N SER A 233 -5.32 -2.77 9.59
CA SER A 233 -5.05 -1.56 8.78
C SER A 233 -5.03 -0.26 9.57
N ALA A 234 -5.97 -0.08 10.50
CA ALA A 234 -6.04 1.10 11.36
C ALA A 234 -4.83 1.22 12.31
N TRP A 235 -4.36 0.10 12.88
CA TRP A 235 -3.18 0.09 13.74
C TRP A 235 -1.91 0.34 12.94
N HIS A 236 -1.83 -0.20 11.73
CA HIS A 236 -0.74 0.09 10.81
C HIS A 236 -0.67 1.57 10.44
N LEU A 237 -1.81 2.18 10.10
CA LEU A 237 -1.87 3.62 9.84
C LEU A 237 -1.45 4.44 11.07
N ALA A 238 -1.91 4.07 12.27
CA ALA A 238 -1.49 4.72 13.51
C ALA A 238 0.02 4.58 13.78
N PHE A 239 0.60 3.42 13.45
CA PHE A 239 2.03 3.17 13.54
C PHE A 239 2.82 4.09 12.59
N ILE A 240 2.46 4.17 11.31
CA ILE A 240 3.16 5.05 10.35
C ILE A 240 3.00 6.53 10.74
N ALA A 241 1.80 6.94 11.12
CA ALA A 241 1.53 8.32 11.56
C ALA A 241 2.33 8.70 12.80
N SER A 242 2.41 7.80 13.79
CA SER A 242 3.19 8.03 15.01
C SER A 242 4.70 8.03 14.75
N LEU A 243 5.21 7.20 13.82
CA LEU A 243 6.60 7.30 13.35
C LEU A 243 6.89 8.66 12.70
N ALA A 244 5.97 9.21 11.90
CA ALA A 244 6.15 10.51 11.27
C ALA A 244 6.21 11.63 12.31
N ILE A 245 5.32 11.59 13.31
CA ILE A 245 5.32 12.54 14.44
C ILE A 245 6.60 12.39 15.28
N LEU A 246 7.04 11.17 15.54
CA LEU A 246 8.27 10.88 16.27
C LEU A 246 9.49 11.47 15.56
N ALA A 247 9.63 11.24 14.25
CA ALA A 247 10.70 11.82 13.43
C ALA A 247 10.67 13.36 13.46
N GLY A 248 9.49 13.97 13.30
CA GLY A 248 9.33 15.42 13.39
C GLY A 248 9.65 15.97 14.79
N GLY A 249 9.26 15.25 15.85
CA GLY A 249 9.58 15.56 17.24
C GLY A 249 11.08 15.55 17.51
N ILE A 250 11.78 14.51 17.05
CA ILE A 250 13.25 14.40 17.10
C ILE A 250 13.94 15.57 16.38
N ALA A 251 13.39 15.99 15.23
CA ALA A 251 13.90 17.15 14.51
C ALA A 251 13.77 18.45 15.32
N LEU A 252 12.63 18.66 15.98
CA LEU A 252 12.36 19.86 16.80
C LEU A 252 13.17 19.89 18.09
N LEU A 253 13.33 18.74 18.76
CA LEU A 253 14.10 18.62 20.00
C LEU A 253 15.57 18.97 19.81
N ARG A 254 16.12 18.79 18.59
CA ARG A 254 17.50 19.15 18.26
C ARG A 254 17.78 20.66 18.34
N GLU A 255 16.76 21.49 18.08
CA GLU A 255 16.90 22.96 18.04
C GLU A 255 16.68 23.59 19.43
N ARG A 256 15.63 23.16 20.14
CA ARG A 256 15.37 23.61 21.52
C ARG A 256 14.42 22.65 22.22
N VAL A 257 14.78 22.22 23.43
CA VAL A 257 13.90 21.41 24.28
C VAL A 257 12.74 22.28 24.78
N ARG A 258 11.53 21.97 24.33
CA ARG A 258 10.29 22.57 24.82
C ARG A 258 9.41 21.46 25.37
N VAL A 259 8.76 21.70 26.51
CA VAL A 259 7.88 20.71 27.17
C VAL A 259 6.87 20.11 26.18
N ARG A 260 6.22 20.95 25.36
CA ARG A 260 5.28 20.48 24.33
C ARG A 260 5.91 19.50 23.35
N ALA A 261 7.11 19.81 22.83
CA ALA A 261 7.80 18.93 21.88
C ALA A 261 8.24 17.61 22.54
N VAL A 262 8.68 17.65 23.80
CA VAL A 262 9.01 16.44 24.57
C VAL A 262 7.78 15.57 24.75
N VAL A 263 6.67 16.15 25.22
CA VAL A 263 5.42 15.42 25.46
C VAL A 263 4.86 14.82 24.17
N THR A 264 4.82 15.58 23.05
CA THR A 264 4.34 15.03 21.77
C THR A 264 5.23 13.90 21.24
N THR A 265 6.55 14.02 21.41
CA THR A 265 7.51 13.00 20.96
C THR A 265 7.38 11.73 21.81
N ALA A 266 7.27 11.87 23.13
CA ALA A 266 7.07 10.75 24.06
C ALA A 266 5.73 10.04 23.82
N ALA A 267 4.64 10.80 23.62
CA ALA A 267 3.34 10.24 23.27
C ALA A 267 3.39 9.48 21.93
N ALA A 268 4.04 10.04 20.91
CA ALA A 268 4.22 9.36 19.62
C ALA A 268 5.00 8.06 19.78
N LEU A 269 6.09 8.06 20.56
CA LEU A 269 6.86 6.85 20.86
C LEU A 269 6.00 5.77 21.55
N ALA A 270 5.17 6.15 22.53
CA ALA A 270 4.26 5.22 23.18
C ALA A 270 3.27 4.59 22.17
N VAL A 271 2.73 5.39 21.24
CA VAL A 271 1.85 4.88 20.17
C VAL A 271 2.60 3.97 19.20
N VAL A 272 3.84 4.29 18.82
CA VAL A 272 4.68 3.40 17.99
C VAL A 272 4.84 2.03 18.65
N ILE A 273 5.12 2.01 19.96
CA ILE A 273 5.30 0.76 20.72
C ILE A 273 4.00 -0.03 20.79
N VAL A 274 2.87 0.62 21.11
CA VAL A 274 1.56 -0.06 21.22
C VAL A 274 1.07 -0.54 19.84
N ALA A 275 1.11 0.31 18.82
CA ALA A 275 0.67 -0.05 17.48
C ALA A 275 1.61 -1.11 16.87
N GLY A 276 2.92 -0.96 17.08
CA GLY A 276 3.91 -1.96 16.67
C GLY A 276 3.69 -3.31 17.36
N SER A 277 3.42 -3.31 18.67
CA SER A 277 3.15 -4.55 19.40
C SER A 277 1.90 -5.22 18.87
N VAL A 278 0.77 -4.51 18.75
CA VAL A 278 -0.50 -5.08 18.22
C VAL A 278 -0.32 -5.71 16.84
N GLN A 279 0.47 -5.10 15.96
CA GLN A 279 0.70 -5.60 14.60
C GLN A 279 1.54 -6.88 14.53
N VAL A 280 2.44 -7.10 15.49
CA VAL A 280 3.27 -8.31 15.53
C VAL A 280 2.60 -9.47 16.28
N HIS A 281 1.40 -9.27 16.83
CA HIS A 281 0.66 -10.37 17.45
C HIS A 281 0.12 -11.32 16.37
N ALA A 282 0.36 -12.60 16.57
CA ALA A 282 -0.21 -13.64 15.73
C ALA A 282 -1.75 -13.64 15.80
N PRO A 283 -2.46 -14.00 14.71
CA PRO A 283 -3.89 -14.21 14.73
C PRO A 283 -4.33 -15.19 15.82
N THR A 284 -5.38 -14.84 16.54
CA THR A 284 -5.98 -15.73 17.56
C THR A 284 -6.55 -16.99 16.92
N ALA A 285 -6.66 -18.08 17.68
CA ALA A 285 -7.31 -19.31 17.21
C ALA A 285 -8.74 -19.04 16.69
N ALA A 286 -9.51 -18.19 17.38
CA ALA A 286 -10.85 -17.80 16.95
C ALA A 286 -10.87 -17.08 15.59
N GLN A 287 -9.91 -16.19 15.32
CA GLN A 287 -9.78 -15.52 14.03
C GLN A 287 -9.43 -16.52 12.92
N ARG A 288 -8.47 -17.41 13.16
CA ARG A 288 -8.09 -18.45 12.20
C ARG A 288 -9.23 -19.42 11.92
N SER A 289 -9.96 -19.87 12.94
CA SER A 289 -11.14 -20.71 12.77
C SER A 289 -12.26 -20.01 11.99
N ALA A 290 -12.48 -18.71 12.21
CA ALA A 290 -13.45 -17.94 11.44
C ALA A 290 -13.07 -17.82 9.96
N GLN A 291 -11.78 -17.66 9.65
CA GLN A 291 -11.28 -17.65 8.27
C GLN A 291 -11.33 -19.05 7.63
N ALA A 292 -11.00 -20.10 8.38
CA ALA A 292 -11.15 -21.48 7.95
C ALA A 292 -12.62 -21.82 7.63
N ASP A 293 -13.59 -21.31 8.39
CA ASP A 293 -15.02 -21.52 8.11
C ASP A 293 -15.44 -21.01 6.72
N ILE A 294 -14.79 -19.94 6.21
CA ILE A 294 -15.02 -19.42 4.86
C ILE A 294 -14.66 -20.47 3.81
N LEU A 295 -13.55 -21.18 4.03
CA LEU A 295 -13.01 -22.21 3.13
C LEU A 295 -13.72 -23.55 3.26
N VAL A 296 -14.09 -23.94 4.50
CA VAL A 296 -14.74 -25.23 4.81
C VAL A 296 -16.23 -25.20 4.45
N HIS A 297 -16.90 -24.06 4.58
CA HIS A 297 -18.33 -23.90 4.31
C HIS A 297 -18.63 -22.83 3.25
N PRO A 298 -18.09 -22.93 2.02
CA PRO A 298 -18.20 -21.90 0.99
C PRO A 298 -19.66 -21.55 0.65
N GLN A 299 -20.58 -22.52 0.71
CA GLN A 299 -22.01 -22.33 0.49
C GLN A 299 -22.67 -21.29 1.42
N ARG A 300 -22.08 -21.00 2.59
CA ARG A 300 -22.58 -19.95 3.51
C ARG A 300 -22.17 -18.54 3.07
N TYR A 301 -21.07 -18.43 2.34
CA TYR A 301 -20.41 -17.16 1.99
C TYR A 301 -20.49 -16.82 0.50
N GLN A 302 -20.82 -17.79 -0.34
CA GLN A 302 -21.00 -17.61 -1.77
C GLN A 302 -22.44 -17.22 -2.13
N THR A 303 -22.56 -16.45 -3.20
CA THR A 303 -23.82 -16.14 -3.86
C THR A 303 -23.80 -16.79 -5.22
N CYS A 304 -24.82 -17.58 -5.53
CA CYS A 304 -24.93 -18.30 -6.79
C CYS A 304 -25.96 -17.66 -7.72
N GLN A 305 -25.68 -17.62 -9.02
CA GLN A 305 -26.58 -17.19 -10.08
C GLN A 305 -26.55 -18.20 -11.23
N THR A 306 -27.69 -18.47 -11.87
CA THR A 306 -27.74 -19.35 -13.05
C THR A 306 -27.84 -18.51 -14.31
N ARG A 307 -26.97 -18.77 -15.30
CA ARG A 307 -26.99 -18.11 -16.62
C ARG A 307 -26.70 -19.11 -17.72
N GLY A 308 -27.55 -19.14 -18.76
CA GLY A 308 -27.34 -20.03 -19.90
C GLY A 308 -27.25 -21.52 -19.54
N GLY A 309 -27.90 -21.95 -18.44
CA GLY A 309 -27.83 -23.32 -17.93
C GLY A 309 -26.63 -23.63 -17.04
N VAL A 310 -25.72 -22.67 -16.80
CA VAL A 310 -24.56 -22.82 -15.91
C VAL A 310 -24.82 -22.13 -14.58
N ARG A 311 -24.45 -22.77 -13.48
CA ARG A 311 -24.51 -22.19 -12.14
C ARG A 311 -23.18 -21.55 -11.77
N TYR A 312 -23.15 -20.24 -11.54
CA TYR A 312 -21.98 -19.48 -11.13
C TYR A 312 -22.06 -19.13 -9.66
N CYS A 313 -21.09 -19.52 -8.84
CA CYS A 313 -21.03 -19.22 -7.42
C CYS A 313 -19.76 -18.43 -7.12
N ALA A 314 -19.91 -17.23 -6.58
CA ALA A 314 -18.81 -16.34 -6.18
C ALA A 314 -18.96 -15.92 -4.73
N TYR A 315 -17.86 -15.65 -4.03
CA TYR A 315 -17.92 -14.98 -2.74
C TYR A 315 -18.53 -13.58 -2.90
N ARG A 316 -19.27 -13.09 -1.89
CA ARG A 316 -20.06 -11.85 -2.01
C ARG A 316 -19.27 -10.65 -2.53
N ALA A 317 -18.02 -10.47 -2.08
CA ALA A 317 -17.15 -9.37 -2.53
C ALA A 317 -16.81 -9.46 -4.03
N TYR A 318 -16.87 -10.66 -4.61
CA TYR A 318 -16.48 -11.00 -5.98
C TYR A 318 -17.67 -11.26 -6.90
N ALA A 319 -18.91 -11.13 -6.42
CA ALA A 319 -20.13 -11.44 -7.20
C ALA A 319 -20.21 -10.68 -8.54
N GLY A 320 -19.60 -9.51 -8.65
CA GLY A 320 -19.51 -8.75 -9.91
C GLY A 320 -18.69 -9.43 -11.01
N TRP A 321 -17.90 -10.47 -10.70
CA TRP A 321 -17.17 -11.26 -11.70
C TRP A 321 -18.03 -12.30 -12.42
N ILE A 322 -19.20 -12.65 -11.89
CA ILE A 322 -20.11 -13.60 -12.53
C ILE A 322 -20.44 -13.16 -13.98
N ASP A 323 -20.58 -11.86 -14.22
CA ASP A 323 -20.79 -11.32 -15.57
C ASP A 323 -19.62 -11.65 -16.52
N ARG A 324 -18.39 -11.52 -16.04
CA ARG A 324 -17.17 -11.78 -16.83
C ARG A 324 -17.01 -13.27 -17.09
N TRP A 325 -17.20 -14.09 -16.06
CA TRP A 325 -17.16 -15.55 -16.19
C TRP A 325 -18.21 -16.05 -17.17
N ALA A 326 -19.44 -15.52 -17.09
CA ALA A 326 -20.50 -15.86 -18.03
C ALA A 326 -20.14 -15.44 -19.46
N ALA A 327 -19.56 -14.25 -19.65
CA ALA A 327 -19.11 -13.78 -20.96
C ALA A 327 -18.01 -14.67 -21.56
N ALA A 328 -17.11 -15.23 -20.74
CA ALA A 328 -16.08 -16.16 -21.19
C ALA A 328 -16.61 -17.57 -21.50
N VAL A 329 -17.53 -18.09 -20.66
CA VAL A 329 -18.06 -19.46 -20.77
C VAL A 329 -19.14 -19.60 -21.84
N THR A 330 -19.99 -18.57 -22.02
CA THR A 330 -21.15 -18.64 -22.94
C THR A 330 -20.76 -18.97 -24.39
N PRO A 331 -19.72 -18.36 -24.99
CA PRO A 331 -19.28 -18.69 -26.35
C PRO A 331 -18.78 -20.13 -26.49
N VAL A 332 -18.18 -20.69 -25.44
CA VAL A 332 -17.71 -22.09 -25.43
C VAL A 332 -18.90 -23.03 -25.43
N LEU A 333 -19.88 -22.80 -24.54
CA LEU A 333 -21.09 -23.63 -24.47
C LEU A 333 -21.98 -23.52 -25.70
N ALA A 334 -22.00 -22.35 -26.36
CA ALA A 334 -22.73 -22.16 -27.61
C ALA A 334 -22.24 -23.10 -28.73
N ARG A 335 -20.97 -23.55 -28.67
CA ARG A 335 -20.41 -24.53 -29.62
C ARG A 335 -20.78 -25.98 -29.31
N VAL A 336 -21.32 -26.25 -28.13
CA VAL A 336 -21.76 -27.59 -27.72
C VAL A 336 -23.26 -27.74 -28.06
N PRO A 337 -23.66 -28.76 -28.85
CA PRO A 337 -25.08 -29.05 -29.14
C PRO A 337 -25.88 -29.21 -27.85
N ALA A 338 -27.11 -28.68 -27.82
CA ALA A 338 -27.92 -28.64 -26.62
C ALA A 338 -28.18 -30.03 -26.02
N GLU A 339 -28.31 -31.07 -26.87
CA GLU A 339 -28.54 -32.45 -26.43
C GLU A 339 -27.31 -33.08 -25.74
N ARG A 340 -26.13 -32.49 -25.91
CA ARG A 340 -24.86 -32.95 -25.33
C ARG A 340 -24.31 -32.03 -24.25
N ARG A 341 -25.04 -30.97 -23.88
CA ARG A 341 -24.62 -30.09 -22.78
C ARG A 341 -24.78 -30.83 -21.46
N PRO A 342 -23.77 -30.84 -20.58
CA PRO A 342 -23.93 -31.38 -19.23
C PRO A 342 -25.00 -30.56 -18.49
N GLY A 343 -25.88 -31.24 -17.75
CA GLY A 343 -26.99 -30.59 -17.03
C GLY A 343 -26.59 -29.89 -15.73
N ASP A 344 -25.36 -30.11 -15.28
CA ASP A 344 -24.85 -29.76 -13.95
C ASP A 344 -23.57 -28.90 -13.97
N VAL A 345 -23.28 -28.24 -15.10
CA VAL A 345 -22.10 -27.37 -15.21
C VAL A 345 -22.17 -26.25 -14.18
N ALA A 346 -21.13 -26.17 -13.35
CA ALA A 346 -20.98 -25.12 -12.37
C ALA A 346 -19.61 -24.44 -12.48
N VAL A 347 -19.60 -23.13 -12.25
CA VAL A 347 -18.39 -22.34 -12.05
C VAL A 347 -18.39 -21.90 -10.60
N VAL A 348 -17.48 -22.45 -9.79
CA VAL A 348 -17.47 -22.22 -8.34
C VAL A 348 -16.15 -21.62 -7.94
N GLN A 349 -16.18 -20.40 -7.43
CA GLN A 349 -14.97 -19.70 -7.03
C GLN A 349 -14.25 -20.44 -5.90
N THR A 350 -12.94 -20.56 -6.03
CA THR A 350 -12.04 -21.00 -4.96
C THR A 350 -11.16 -19.83 -4.50
N LEU A 351 -10.65 -19.91 -3.27
CA LEU A 351 -9.77 -18.88 -2.72
C LEU A 351 -8.36 -19.47 -2.57
N SER A 352 -7.34 -18.72 -2.97
CA SER A 352 -5.97 -19.13 -2.69
C SER A 352 -5.67 -19.03 -1.19
N VAL A 353 -5.33 -20.16 -0.57
CA VAL A 353 -4.80 -20.22 0.81
C VAL A 353 -3.31 -19.88 0.89
N TYR A 354 -2.61 -19.93 -0.24
CA TYR A 354 -1.20 -19.58 -0.29
C TYR A 354 -1.01 -18.08 0.04
N GLY A 355 -0.22 -17.79 1.09
CA GLY A 355 -0.05 -16.45 1.62
C GLY A 355 -1.01 -16.08 2.77
N SER A 356 -2.01 -16.91 3.07
CA SER A 356 -3.05 -16.60 4.06
C SER A 356 -2.63 -16.89 5.51
N ASP A 357 -3.44 -16.40 6.47
CA ASP A 357 -3.25 -16.68 7.91
C ASP A 357 -3.89 -18.00 8.36
N VAL A 358 -4.58 -18.69 7.46
CA VAL A 358 -5.14 -20.03 7.71
C VAL A 358 -4.05 -21.06 7.45
N GLY A 359 -3.79 -21.94 8.40
CA GLY A 359 -2.83 -23.04 8.26
C GLY A 359 -3.49 -24.35 7.83
N GLU A 360 -2.65 -25.35 7.57
CA GLU A 360 -3.09 -26.69 7.16
C GLU A 360 -3.86 -27.41 8.28
N ALA A 361 -3.43 -27.23 9.53
CA ALA A 361 -4.09 -27.81 10.69
C ALA A 361 -5.54 -27.34 10.84
N GLU A 362 -5.84 -26.09 10.51
CA GLU A 362 -7.21 -25.56 10.55
C GLU A 362 -8.11 -26.10 9.42
N LEU A 363 -7.53 -26.65 8.36
CA LEU A 363 -8.27 -27.23 7.24
C LEU A 363 -8.25 -28.77 7.26
N GLU A 364 -7.55 -29.40 8.20
CA GLU A 364 -7.40 -30.86 8.27
C GLU A 364 -8.75 -31.57 8.26
N GLY A 365 -8.86 -32.63 7.45
CA GLY A 365 -10.12 -33.38 7.27
C GLY A 365 -11.18 -32.68 6.40
N SER A 366 -10.92 -31.48 5.89
CA SER A 366 -11.80 -30.80 4.91
C SER A 366 -11.30 -30.97 3.48
N SER A 367 -12.20 -30.81 2.50
CA SER A 367 -11.80 -30.74 1.09
C SER A 367 -10.91 -29.53 0.78
N ALA A 368 -10.94 -28.48 1.62
CA ALA A 368 -10.11 -27.29 1.46
C ALA A 368 -8.63 -27.54 1.81
N ALA A 369 -8.30 -28.58 2.58
CA ALA A 369 -6.90 -28.95 2.86
C ALA A 369 -6.10 -29.23 1.58
N SER A 370 -6.75 -29.80 0.56
CA SER A 370 -6.13 -30.05 -0.75
C SER A 370 -5.63 -28.78 -1.45
N GLN A 371 -6.11 -27.59 -1.05
CA GLN A 371 -5.72 -26.32 -1.66
C GLN A 371 -4.29 -25.88 -1.28
N PHE A 372 -3.70 -26.39 -0.19
CA PHE A 372 -2.28 -26.15 0.14
C PHE A 372 -1.32 -26.88 -0.83
N GLY A 373 -1.80 -27.94 -1.47
CA GLY A 373 -1.08 -28.69 -2.51
C GLY A 373 -1.54 -28.35 -3.93
N TYR A 374 -2.41 -27.35 -4.12
CA TYR A 374 -3.05 -27.08 -5.40
C TYR A 374 -2.00 -26.83 -6.48
N ASN A 375 -1.88 -27.82 -7.36
CA ASN A 375 -1.16 -27.69 -8.60
C ASN A 375 -2.23 -27.59 -9.70
N PRO A 376 -2.37 -26.42 -10.37
CA PRO A 376 -3.40 -26.20 -11.39
C PRO A 376 -3.32 -27.18 -12.57
N THR A 377 -2.24 -27.96 -12.67
CA THR A 377 -2.03 -28.95 -13.74
C THR A 377 -2.35 -30.39 -13.37
N THR A 378 -2.61 -30.72 -12.11
CA THR A 378 -2.77 -32.13 -11.67
C THR A 378 -4.05 -32.43 -10.90
N ASP A 379 -4.78 -31.42 -10.41
CA ASP A 379 -6.00 -31.66 -9.66
C ASP A 379 -7.22 -31.79 -10.57
N ASN A 380 -7.75 -33.01 -10.62
CA ASN A 380 -8.94 -33.41 -11.35
C ASN A 380 -10.20 -32.91 -10.59
N LEU A 381 -10.37 -31.59 -10.53
CA LEU A 381 -11.63 -30.97 -10.14
C LEU A 381 -12.66 -31.45 -11.17
N GLY A 382 -13.73 -32.13 -10.75
CA GLY A 382 -14.71 -32.77 -11.65
C GLY A 382 -15.43 -31.80 -12.62
N ALA A 383 -16.72 -31.96 -12.86
CA ALA A 383 -17.46 -31.14 -13.84
C ALA A 383 -17.57 -29.62 -13.52
N ALA A 384 -16.82 -29.11 -12.53
CA ALA A 384 -16.84 -27.73 -12.07
C ALA A 384 -15.55 -26.98 -12.42
N ILE A 385 -15.71 -25.79 -13.02
CA ILE A 385 -14.63 -24.86 -13.28
C ILE A 385 -14.40 -24.02 -12.02
N SER A 386 -13.17 -23.96 -11.54
CA SER A 386 -12.83 -23.30 -10.27
C SER A 386 -11.92 -22.10 -10.47
N PRO A 387 -12.44 -20.93 -10.89
CA PRO A 387 -11.64 -19.73 -10.97
C PRO A 387 -11.20 -19.32 -9.56
N ALA A 388 -9.94 -18.88 -9.45
CA ALA A 388 -9.37 -18.41 -8.20
C ALA A 388 -9.92 -17.01 -7.82
N ASN A 389 -9.27 -16.37 -6.86
CA ASN A 389 -9.55 -14.99 -6.46
C ASN A 389 -8.78 -13.95 -7.30
N ARG A 390 -8.33 -14.33 -8.50
CA ARG A 390 -7.80 -13.45 -9.54
C ARG A 390 -8.70 -13.54 -10.78
N TRP A 391 -8.47 -12.67 -11.75
CA TRP A 391 -9.06 -12.75 -13.09
C TRP A 391 -8.21 -11.93 -14.05
N GLY A 392 -7.82 -12.48 -15.19
CA GLY A 392 -7.06 -11.75 -16.20
C GLY A 392 -7.87 -10.62 -16.86
N ARG A 393 -7.19 -9.67 -17.50
CA ARG A 393 -7.81 -8.57 -18.25
C ARG A 393 -7.34 -8.54 -19.70
N GLY A 394 -8.27 -8.25 -20.63
CA GLY A 394 -7.94 -8.07 -22.04
C GLY A 394 -7.50 -9.37 -22.67
N LYS A 395 -6.30 -9.41 -23.25
CA LYS A 395 -5.76 -10.63 -23.86
C LYS A 395 -5.52 -11.77 -22.86
N ASP A 396 -5.39 -11.44 -21.58
CA ASP A 396 -5.14 -12.41 -20.50
C ASP A 396 -6.44 -12.92 -19.86
N GLU A 397 -7.60 -12.45 -20.33
CA GLU A 397 -8.91 -12.85 -19.80
C GLU A 397 -9.17 -14.34 -20.05
N GLY A 398 -9.27 -15.12 -18.97
CA GLY A 398 -9.53 -16.55 -18.98
C GLY A 398 -8.34 -17.47 -19.31
N LEU A 399 -7.14 -16.94 -19.60
CA LEU A 399 -6.01 -17.75 -20.07
C LEU A 399 -5.41 -18.71 -19.03
N ASP A 400 -5.29 -18.29 -17.76
CA ASP A 400 -4.59 -19.09 -16.73
C ASP A 400 -5.53 -19.63 -15.63
N GLU A 401 -6.81 -19.25 -15.65
CA GLU A 401 -7.74 -19.49 -14.54
C GLU A 401 -8.99 -20.29 -14.90
N LEU A 402 -9.23 -20.47 -16.21
CA LEU A 402 -10.21 -21.40 -16.75
C LEU A 402 -9.51 -22.58 -17.42
N ALA A 403 -8.44 -23.12 -16.83
CA ALA A 403 -7.82 -24.35 -17.31
C ALA A 403 -8.83 -25.52 -17.17
N ILE A 404 -9.77 -25.56 -18.11
CA ILE A 404 -10.69 -26.63 -18.36
C ILE A 404 -9.84 -27.69 -19.05
N ASP A 405 -9.47 -28.75 -18.35
CA ASP A 405 -9.19 -30.01 -19.04
C ASP A 405 -10.53 -30.74 -19.15
N PRO A 406 -11.21 -30.72 -20.30
CA PRO A 406 -12.46 -31.46 -20.47
C PRO A 406 -12.12 -32.93 -20.72
N SER A 407 -11.47 -33.59 -19.76
CA SER A 407 -11.38 -35.04 -19.78
C SER A 407 -12.67 -35.58 -19.15
N PRO A 408 -13.56 -36.24 -19.92
CA PRO A 408 -14.73 -36.88 -19.33
C PRO A 408 -14.28 -37.93 -18.31
N PRO A 409 -15.06 -38.17 -17.24
CA PRO A 409 -14.74 -39.21 -16.27
C PRO A 409 -14.62 -40.57 -17.00
N GLY A 410 -13.40 -41.08 -17.12
CA GLY A 410 -13.11 -42.37 -17.76
C GLY A 410 -12.13 -42.35 -18.94
N CYS A 411 -11.62 -41.20 -19.38
CA CYS A 411 -10.52 -41.19 -20.37
C CYS A 411 -9.16 -41.40 -19.68
N PRO A 412 -8.37 -42.42 -20.04
CA PRO A 412 -7.02 -42.56 -19.54
C PRO A 412 -6.15 -41.38 -20.02
N PRO A 413 -5.19 -40.91 -19.21
CA PRO A 413 -4.32 -39.79 -19.57
C PRO A 413 -3.56 -40.10 -20.86
N HIS A 414 -3.52 -39.14 -21.80
CA HIS A 414 -2.80 -39.28 -23.06
C HIS A 414 -1.29 -39.45 -22.80
N PRO A 415 -0.66 -40.57 -23.18
CA PRO A 415 0.78 -40.77 -23.03
C PRO A 415 1.50 -39.98 -24.13
N GLY A 416 1.79 -38.69 -23.91
CA GLY A 416 2.46 -37.93 -24.96
C GLY A 416 2.91 -36.50 -24.66
N ARG A 417 2.55 -35.91 -23.52
CA ARG A 417 3.08 -34.60 -23.13
C ARG A 417 3.63 -34.65 -21.71
N SER A 418 4.91 -35.00 -21.61
CA SER A 418 5.71 -34.70 -20.43
C SER A 418 6.23 -33.26 -20.55
N PRO A 419 5.88 -32.34 -19.64
CA PRO A 419 6.42 -31.00 -19.63
C PRO A 419 7.71 -31.00 -18.81
N LYS A 420 8.82 -31.43 -19.41
CA LYS A 420 10.19 -31.20 -18.91
C LYS A 420 11.21 -31.67 -19.95
N ASP A 421 11.69 -30.74 -20.77
CA ASP A 421 13.07 -30.80 -21.25
C ASP A 421 13.61 -29.36 -21.48
N PRO A 422 14.23 -28.73 -20.46
CA PRO A 422 14.94 -27.47 -20.62
C PRO A 422 16.40 -27.78 -20.97
N GLY A 423 16.71 -28.12 -22.22
CA GLY A 423 18.10 -28.39 -22.57
C GLY A 423 18.30 -28.89 -24.00
N GLY A 424 18.45 -27.98 -24.95
CA GLY A 424 18.73 -28.37 -26.33
C GLY A 424 19.14 -27.22 -27.24
N HIS A 425 20.21 -26.49 -26.90
CA HIS A 425 20.93 -25.69 -27.89
C HIS A 425 21.54 -26.64 -28.94
N ARG A 426 21.02 -26.61 -30.17
CA ARG A 426 21.74 -27.09 -31.35
C ARG A 426 22.59 -25.95 -31.92
N PRO A 427 23.87 -26.18 -32.25
CA PRO A 427 24.64 -25.24 -33.05
C PRO A 427 24.22 -25.34 -34.51
N ILE A 428 24.13 -24.19 -35.16
CA ILE A 428 23.98 -24.04 -36.60
C ILE A 428 25.32 -24.45 -37.25
N ARG A 429 25.26 -25.37 -38.21
CA ARG A 429 26.21 -25.44 -39.33
C ARG A 429 25.46 -25.07 -40.60
#